data_AF-A0A317I8U2-F1
#
_entry.id   AF-A0A317I8U2-F1
#
_cell.length_a   1.000
_cell.length_b   1.000
_cell.length_c   1.000
_cell.angle_alpha   90.00
_cell.angle_beta   90.00
_cell.angle_gamma   90.00
#
_symmetry.space_group_name_H-M   'P 1'
#
loop_
_entity.id
_entity.type
_entity.pdbx_description
1 polymer ?
#
loop_
_entity_poly.entity_id
_entity_poly.type
_entity_poly.pdbx_seq_one_letter_code
_entity_poly.pdbx_strand_id
1 'polypeptide(L)'
;MEVSITEQLPWSETKSNFLLSIDCRQRTFAENERVLFDALEKYDKGTEFAPTSSFRRFFETMDCWRCPCCKRWKSDIIRPDCNGKLMTHLARHHDHSEDGARAYFERKLAQCENPAPLKAWFWRMIEAFRRFPPTIICQDCNTVDVAAKQIAGASKYFSFSPDELGRIFALDKDGIPRADHDLVLPTFLAANDEFLELCAIGKRLISRRFEFYRAQKEIHG
;
A
#
# COMPACT_ATOMS: atom_id res chain seq x y z
N MET A 1 -7.98 6.15 -59.84
CA MET A 1 -8.34 5.21 -58.77
C MET A 1 -7.29 5.35 -57.69
N GLU A 2 -7.54 6.20 -56.72
CA GLU A 2 -6.68 6.37 -55.55
C GLU A 2 -7.14 5.38 -54.48
N VAL A 3 -6.23 4.55 -54.00
CA VAL A 3 -6.46 3.69 -52.84
C VAL A 3 -5.55 4.20 -51.74
N SER A 4 -6.17 4.80 -50.73
CA SER A 4 -5.57 5.29 -49.49
C SER A 4 -5.15 4.12 -48.61
N ILE A 5 -3.87 4.04 -48.27
CA ILE A 5 -3.33 3.13 -47.25
C ILE A 5 -3.33 3.86 -45.91
N THR A 6 -4.28 3.50 -45.04
CA THR A 6 -4.21 3.78 -43.60
C THR A 6 -4.26 2.44 -42.87
N GLU A 7 -3.10 1.88 -42.55
CA GLU A 7 -2.98 0.75 -41.64
C GLU A 7 -2.44 1.26 -40.29
N GLN A 8 -3.36 1.52 -39.36
CA GLN A 8 -3.09 1.45 -37.94
C GLN A 8 -3.83 0.23 -37.41
N LEU A 9 -3.08 -0.79 -37.00
CA LEU A 9 -3.58 -1.99 -36.36
C LEU A 9 -4.22 -1.64 -35.00
N PRO A 10 -5.45 -2.08 -34.72
CA PRO A 10 -6.09 -1.84 -33.44
C PRO A 10 -5.59 -2.84 -32.39
N TRP A 11 -5.02 -2.29 -31.32
CA TRP A 11 -4.82 -2.97 -30.04
C TRP A 11 -6.18 -3.34 -29.43
N SER A 12 -6.66 -4.55 -29.68
CA SER A 12 -7.77 -5.14 -28.93
C SER A 12 -7.28 -6.35 -28.13
N GLU A 13 -7.74 -6.41 -26.88
CA GLU A 13 -7.73 -7.57 -25.98
C GLU A 13 -6.53 -7.73 -25.03
N THR A 14 -6.56 -6.97 -23.93
CA THR A 14 -6.31 -7.45 -22.54
C THR A 14 -6.60 -6.37 -21.48
N LYS A 15 -7.67 -5.57 -21.68
CA LYS A 15 -8.27 -4.76 -20.61
C LYS A 15 -9.63 -5.33 -20.23
N SER A 16 -9.62 -6.53 -19.67
CA SER A 16 -10.81 -7.17 -19.11
C SER A 16 -10.50 -7.65 -17.71
N ASN A 17 -10.67 -6.73 -16.76
CA ASN A 17 -11.13 -6.98 -15.38
C ASN A 17 -11.37 -5.66 -14.61
N PHE A 18 -11.61 -4.55 -15.31
CA PHE A 18 -11.89 -3.24 -14.73
C PHE A 18 -13.32 -2.79 -15.02
N LEU A 19 -14.29 -3.67 -14.80
CA LEU A 19 -15.71 -3.32 -14.82
C LEU A 19 -16.45 -4.10 -13.72
N LEU A 20 -16.25 -3.70 -12.48
CA LEU A 20 -17.35 -3.73 -11.51
C LEU A 20 -18.07 -2.38 -11.66
N SER A 21 -19.06 -2.38 -12.55
CA SER A 21 -20.01 -1.28 -12.71
C SER A 21 -20.88 -1.20 -11.45
N ILE A 22 -20.52 -0.32 -10.53
CA ILE A 22 -21.50 0.39 -9.71
C ILE A 22 -21.25 1.85 -9.99
N ASP A 23 -22.31 2.53 -10.37
CA ASP A 23 -22.40 3.92 -10.79
C ASP A 23 -21.94 4.88 -9.69
N CYS A 24 -20.63 4.92 -9.41
CA CYS A 24 -20.00 5.87 -8.51
C CYS A 24 -19.49 7.05 -9.34
N ARG A 25 -20.40 7.71 -10.09
CA ARG A 25 -20.06 8.94 -10.82
C ARG A 25 -20.07 10.11 -9.85
N GLN A 26 -18.90 10.73 -9.71
CA GLN A 26 -18.63 12.09 -9.21
C GLN A 26 -19.56 12.59 -8.10
N ARG A 27 -19.18 12.42 -6.83
CA ARG A 27 -19.89 13.05 -5.72
C ARG A 27 -18.93 13.67 -4.70
N THR A 28 -19.42 14.72 -4.04
CA THR A 28 -18.64 15.83 -3.48
C THR A 28 -18.27 15.64 -2.02
N PHE A 29 -17.33 16.46 -1.54
CA PHE A 29 -16.91 16.62 -0.14
C PHE A 29 -18.08 16.64 0.88
N ALA A 30 -19.24 17.19 0.48
CA ALA A 30 -20.44 17.33 1.31
C ALA A 30 -21.10 15.99 1.70
N GLU A 31 -20.95 14.93 0.89
CA GLU A 31 -21.51 13.60 1.24
C GLU A 31 -20.62 12.90 2.28
N ASN A 32 -19.30 13.04 2.19
CA ASN A 32 -18.38 12.55 3.21
C ASN A 32 -18.60 13.22 4.57
N GLU A 33 -18.90 14.51 4.55
CA GLU A 33 -19.33 15.23 5.74
C GLU A 33 -20.62 14.62 6.31
N ARG A 34 -21.62 14.33 5.47
CA ARG A 34 -22.85 13.68 5.93
C ARG A 34 -22.60 12.32 6.57
N VAL A 35 -21.79 11.45 5.95
CA VAL A 35 -21.45 10.15 6.52
C VAL A 35 -20.74 10.31 7.89
N LEU A 36 -19.89 11.34 8.02
CA LEU A 36 -19.23 11.67 9.29
C LEU A 36 -20.22 12.20 10.33
N PHE A 37 -21.12 13.11 9.95
CA PHE A 37 -22.14 13.69 10.82
C PHE A 37 -23.15 12.64 11.28
N ASP A 38 -23.62 11.77 10.38
CA ASP A 38 -24.49 10.63 10.71
C ASP A 38 -23.81 9.72 11.75
N ALA A 39 -22.49 9.50 11.63
CA ALA A 39 -21.74 8.73 12.62
C ALA A 39 -21.58 9.49 13.95
N LEU A 40 -21.31 10.79 13.93
CA LEU A 40 -21.24 11.60 15.15
C LEU A 40 -22.59 11.64 15.90
N GLU A 41 -23.71 11.75 15.17
CA GLU A 41 -25.05 11.65 15.74
C GLU A 41 -25.32 10.27 16.35
N LYS A 42 -24.85 9.20 15.69
CA LYS A 42 -24.97 7.82 16.19
C LYS A 42 -24.19 7.58 17.49
N TYR A 43 -23.08 8.27 17.74
CA TYR A 43 -22.15 7.95 18.83
C TYR A 43 -22.22 8.91 20.06
N ASP A 44 -23.30 9.67 20.26
CA ASP A 44 -23.56 10.57 21.41
C ASP A 44 -22.56 11.73 21.60
N LYS A 45 -23.00 12.81 22.28
CA LYS A 45 -22.37 14.14 22.40
C LYS A 45 -21.00 14.19 23.09
N GLY A 46 -20.46 13.06 23.54
CA GLY A 46 -19.13 12.95 24.16
C GLY A 46 -18.02 12.47 23.21
N THR A 47 -18.37 12.04 21.99
CA THR A 47 -17.39 11.56 21.01
C THR A 47 -16.60 12.76 20.45
N GLU A 48 -15.32 12.86 20.79
CA GLU A 48 -14.46 13.94 20.30
C GLU A 48 -13.95 13.61 18.90
N PHE A 49 -14.22 14.50 17.94
CA PHE A 49 -13.65 14.40 16.60
C PHE A 49 -12.20 14.94 16.60
N ALA A 50 -11.21 14.08 16.39
CA ALA A 50 -9.79 14.46 16.36
C ALA A 50 -9.17 14.19 14.97
N PRO A 51 -9.03 15.22 14.11
CA PRO A 51 -8.45 15.03 12.78
C PRO A 51 -6.95 14.73 12.88
N THR A 52 -6.52 13.61 12.31
CA THR A 52 -5.09 13.28 12.11
C THR A 52 -4.69 13.55 10.65
N SER A 53 -3.40 13.48 10.31
CA SER A 53 -2.94 13.61 8.91
C SER A 53 -3.59 12.60 7.94
N SER A 54 -4.15 11.52 8.48
CA SER A 54 -4.88 10.50 7.75
C SER A 54 -6.35 10.80 7.50
N PHE A 55 -6.88 11.84 8.16
CA PHE A 55 -8.22 12.36 7.93
C PHE A 55 -8.39 12.95 6.53
N ARG A 56 -7.31 13.52 5.97
CA ARG A 56 -7.31 14.04 4.59
C ARG A 56 -7.67 12.95 3.56
N ARG A 57 -7.08 11.75 3.70
CA ARG A 57 -7.35 10.63 2.78
C ARG A 57 -8.78 10.13 2.87
N PHE A 58 -9.40 10.26 4.03
CA PHE A 58 -10.81 9.96 4.19
C PHE A 58 -11.62 10.85 3.26
N PHE A 59 -11.48 12.17 3.29
CA PHE A 59 -12.25 13.04 2.37
C PHE A 59 -11.84 12.96 0.91
N GLU A 60 -10.58 12.63 0.61
CA GLU A 60 -10.10 12.48 -0.77
C GLU A 60 -10.56 11.18 -1.44
N THR A 61 -10.96 10.17 -0.66
CA THR A 61 -11.53 8.92 -1.18
C THR A 61 -13.04 9.04 -1.36
N MET A 62 -13.56 8.36 -2.37
CA MET A 62 -15.00 8.36 -2.66
C MET A 62 -15.79 7.67 -1.54
N ASP A 63 -17.04 8.06 -1.34
CA ASP A 63 -17.91 7.54 -0.27
C ASP A 63 -18.26 6.06 -0.50
N CYS A 64 -18.40 5.69 -1.77
CA CYS A 64 -18.57 4.31 -2.23
C CYS A 64 -17.29 3.46 -2.09
N TRP A 65 -16.20 4.02 -1.56
CA TRP A 65 -14.97 3.28 -1.40
C TRP A 65 -15.18 2.07 -0.49
N ARG A 66 -14.62 0.94 -0.89
CA ARG A 66 -14.53 -0.27 -0.09
C ARG A 66 -13.07 -0.60 0.15
N CYS A 67 -12.75 -1.05 1.35
CA CYS A 67 -11.40 -1.49 1.65
C CYS A 67 -11.02 -2.67 0.72
N PRO A 68 -9.91 -2.59 -0.02
CA PRO A 68 -9.51 -3.69 -0.91
C PRO A 68 -9.14 -4.95 -0.14
N CYS A 69 -8.82 -4.85 1.16
CA CYS A 69 -8.54 -6.02 2.00
C CYS A 69 -9.85 -6.61 2.57
N CYS A 70 -10.48 -5.93 3.56
CA CYS A 70 -11.64 -6.48 4.29
C CYS A 70 -13.00 -6.25 3.61
N LYS A 71 -13.05 -5.56 2.46
CA LYS A 71 -14.26 -5.28 1.66
C LYS A 71 -15.37 -4.48 2.34
N ARG A 72 -15.21 -4.12 3.62
CA ARG A 72 -16.09 -3.18 4.34
C ARG A 72 -16.18 -1.84 3.62
N TRP A 73 -17.35 -1.24 3.66
CA TRP A 73 -17.56 0.10 3.12
C TRP A 73 -16.90 1.15 4.00
N LYS A 74 -16.68 2.32 3.41
CA LYS A 74 -16.16 3.48 4.13
C LYS A 74 -17.01 3.87 5.33
N SER A 75 -18.33 3.75 5.26
CA SER A 75 -19.24 3.98 6.39
C SER A 75 -19.02 2.98 7.53
N ASP A 76 -18.72 1.72 7.19
CA ASP A 76 -18.59 0.62 8.16
C ASP A 76 -17.31 0.69 9.00
N ILE A 77 -16.32 1.46 8.54
CA ILE A 77 -15.05 1.64 9.26
C ILE A 77 -15.09 2.84 10.21
N ILE A 78 -16.17 3.64 10.20
CA ILE A 78 -16.35 4.78 11.08
C ILE A 78 -16.90 4.30 12.41
N ARG A 79 -16.07 4.37 13.44
CA ARG A 79 -16.41 3.91 14.79
C ARG A 79 -15.54 4.62 15.83
N PRO A 80 -16.00 4.78 17.07
CA PRO A 80 -15.13 5.26 18.14
C PRO A 80 -14.00 4.26 18.41
N ASP A 81 -12.83 4.79 18.78
CA ASP A 81 -11.76 4.03 19.42
C ASP A 81 -12.05 3.81 20.91
N CYS A 82 -11.11 3.18 21.63
CA CYS A 82 -11.23 2.96 23.07
C CYS A 82 -11.23 4.25 23.91
N ASN A 83 -10.88 5.40 23.32
CA ASN A 83 -10.91 6.71 23.96
C ASN A 83 -12.15 7.53 23.55
N GLY A 84 -13.09 6.94 22.82
CA GLY A 84 -14.28 7.64 22.33
C GLY A 84 -13.98 8.61 21.18
N LYS A 85 -12.85 8.47 20.48
CA LYS A 85 -12.53 9.29 19.30
C LYS A 85 -12.96 8.60 18.03
N LEU A 86 -13.63 9.34 17.14
CA LEU A 86 -14.16 8.78 15.90
C LEU A 86 -13.03 8.43 14.92
N MET A 87 -12.87 7.14 14.62
CA MET A 87 -11.87 6.63 13.70
C MET A 87 -12.36 6.76 12.26
N THR A 88 -11.66 7.58 11.48
CA THR A 88 -11.92 7.80 10.05
C THR A 88 -10.65 7.57 9.22
N HIS A 89 -9.67 6.86 9.79
CA HIS A 89 -8.33 6.79 9.24
C HIS A 89 -8.26 5.82 8.05
N LEU A 90 -7.84 6.35 6.89
CA LEU A 90 -7.38 5.55 5.75
C LEU A 90 -5.86 5.64 5.62
N ALA A 91 -5.21 4.47 5.54
CA ALA A 91 -3.76 4.32 5.51
C ALA A 91 -3.27 4.11 4.08
N ARG A 92 -2.13 4.72 3.73
CA ARG A 92 -1.39 4.38 2.50
C ARG A 92 -0.51 3.17 2.78
N HIS A 93 -1.04 1.99 2.51
CA HIS A 93 -0.31 0.74 2.61
C HIS A 93 0.67 0.60 1.46
N HIS A 94 1.87 0.13 1.74
CA HIS A 94 2.86 -0.16 0.71
C HIS A 94 3.75 -1.33 1.15
N ASP A 95 4.41 -1.93 0.18
CA ASP A 95 5.37 -2.97 0.46
C ASP A 95 6.65 -2.36 1.08
N HIS A 96 6.96 -2.75 2.31
CA HIS A 96 8.15 -2.28 3.04
C HIS A 96 9.46 -2.86 2.50
N SER A 97 9.42 -3.75 1.49
CA SER A 97 10.61 -4.21 0.77
C SER A 97 11.36 -3.05 0.11
N GLU A 98 10.62 -2.02 -0.32
CA GLU A 98 11.15 -0.73 -0.76
C GLU A 98 12.01 -0.07 0.34
N ASP A 99 11.54 -0.05 1.58
CA ASP A 99 12.27 0.54 2.71
C ASP A 99 13.54 -0.26 3.00
N GLY A 100 13.50 -1.58 2.82
CA GLY A 100 14.66 -2.46 2.91
C GLY A 100 15.71 -2.14 1.84
N ALA A 101 15.28 -1.96 0.59
CA ALA A 101 16.14 -1.56 -0.52
C ALA A 101 16.73 -0.16 -0.31
N ARG A 102 15.91 0.79 0.14
CA ARG A 102 16.32 2.17 0.47
C ARG A 102 17.36 2.19 1.57
N ALA A 103 17.12 1.49 2.68
CA ALA A 103 18.07 1.41 3.78
C ALA A 103 19.40 0.77 3.34
N TYR A 104 19.36 -0.24 2.46
CA TYR A 104 20.59 -0.84 1.91
C TYR A 104 21.35 0.14 1.01
N PHE A 105 20.64 0.85 0.14
CA PHE A 105 21.20 1.86 -0.76
C PHE A 105 21.84 3.02 0.01
N GLU A 106 21.16 3.55 1.03
CA GLU A 106 21.64 4.64 1.88
C GLU A 106 22.93 4.28 2.63
N ARG A 107 23.05 3.04 3.14
CA ARG A 107 24.30 2.57 3.76
C ARG A 107 25.49 2.55 2.79
N LYS A 108 25.25 2.17 1.52
CA LYS A 108 26.29 2.18 0.48
C LYS A 108 26.63 3.61 0.05
N LEU A 109 25.63 4.47 -0.06
CA LEU A 109 25.76 5.89 -0.40
C LEU A 109 26.68 6.64 0.56
N ALA A 110 26.66 6.32 1.85
CA ALA A 110 27.51 6.94 2.87
C ALA A 110 29.02 6.82 2.56
N GLN A 111 29.40 5.93 1.64
CA GLN A 111 30.78 5.68 1.21
C GLN A 111 31.12 6.39 -0.12
N CYS A 112 30.28 7.30 -0.61
CA CYS A 112 30.43 7.94 -1.92
C CYS A 112 30.48 9.47 -1.84
N GLU A 113 31.53 10.08 -2.40
CA GLU A 113 31.71 11.54 -2.42
C GLU A 113 30.72 12.29 -3.32
N ASN A 114 30.36 11.74 -4.50
CA ASN A 114 29.42 12.38 -5.44
C ASN A 114 28.23 11.46 -5.77
N PRO A 115 27.26 11.33 -4.86
CA PRO A 115 26.19 10.34 -4.97
C PRO A 115 25.08 10.68 -5.97
N ALA A 116 25.06 11.87 -6.59
CA ALA A 116 23.90 12.33 -7.35
C ALA A 116 23.46 11.37 -8.48
N PRO A 117 24.37 10.82 -9.32
CA PRO A 117 23.98 9.87 -10.37
C PRO A 117 23.44 8.54 -9.82
N LEU A 118 23.94 8.11 -8.66
CA LEU A 118 23.45 6.90 -7.97
C LEU A 118 22.04 7.13 -7.42
N LYS A 119 21.78 8.28 -6.79
CA LYS A 119 20.46 8.66 -6.28
C LYS A 119 19.43 8.72 -7.41
N ALA A 120 19.75 9.41 -8.51
CA ALA A 120 18.86 9.53 -9.66
C ALA A 120 18.51 8.18 -10.26
N TRP A 121 19.49 7.28 -10.39
CA TRP A 121 19.23 5.90 -10.83
C TRP A 121 18.35 5.13 -9.84
N PHE A 122 18.64 5.20 -8.54
CA PHE A 122 17.92 4.43 -7.53
C PHE A 122 16.43 4.79 -7.49
N TRP A 123 16.10 6.09 -7.46
CA TRP A 123 14.70 6.55 -7.42
C TRP A 123 13.90 6.19 -8.67
N ARG A 124 14.55 5.98 -9.82
CA ARG A 124 13.89 5.48 -11.05
C ARG A 124 13.55 4.00 -10.99
N MET A 125 14.24 3.24 -10.16
CA MET A 125 14.15 1.77 -10.12
C MET A 125 13.44 1.26 -8.86
N ILE A 126 13.30 2.09 -7.82
CA ILE A 126 12.87 1.65 -6.48
C ILE A 126 11.52 0.95 -6.48
N GLU A 127 10.60 1.34 -7.37
CA GLU A 127 9.28 0.72 -7.46
C GLU A 127 9.33 -0.73 -7.93
N ALA A 128 10.38 -1.11 -8.66
CA ALA A 128 10.62 -2.49 -9.10
C ALA A 128 10.99 -3.43 -7.94
N PHE A 129 11.24 -2.88 -6.74
CA PHE A 129 11.52 -3.66 -5.53
C PHE A 129 10.28 -3.94 -4.70
N ARG A 130 9.06 -3.70 -5.22
CA ARG A 130 7.79 -3.97 -4.53
C ARG A 130 7.11 -5.23 -5.08
N ARG A 131 6.50 -6.04 -4.22
CA ARG A 131 5.59 -7.14 -4.59
C ARG A 131 4.21 -6.64 -5.02
N PHE A 132 3.78 -5.49 -4.48
CA PHE A 132 2.48 -4.90 -4.77
C PHE A 132 2.54 -3.36 -4.76
N PRO A 133 1.68 -2.67 -5.54
CA PRO A 133 1.67 -1.22 -5.58
C PRO A 133 1.10 -0.61 -4.29
N PRO A 134 1.52 0.62 -3.93
CA PRO A 134 0.91 1.32 -2.81
C PRO A 134 -0.60 1.48 -2.98
N THR A 135 -1.34 1.14 -1.93
CA THR A 135 -2.80 1.02 -1.96
C THR A 135 -3.41 1.69 -0.73
N ILE A 136 -4.54 2.38 -0.90
CA ILE A 136 -5.28 2.93 0.24
C ILE A 136 -6.11 1.82 0.88
N ILE A 137 -5.93 1.60 2.18
CA ILE A 137 -6.66 0.60 2.99
C ILE A 137 -7.24 1.25 4.24
N CYS A 138 -8.17 0.58 4.93
CA CYS A 138 -8.67 1.08 6.20
C CYS A 138 -7.65 0.86 7.33
N GLN A 139 -7.70 1.70 8.36
CA GLN A 139 -6.78 1.60 9.49
C GLN A 139 -6.84 0.24 10.20
N ASP A 140 -8.02 -0.39 10.26
CA ASP A 140 -8.16 -1.72 10.84
C ASP A 140 -7.31 -2.77 10.09
N CYS A 141 -7.33 -2.78 8.77
CA CYS A 141 -6.49 -3.69 7.98
C CYS A 141 -5.00 -3.36 8.12
N ASN A 142 -4.66 -2.08 8.28
CA ASN A 142 -3.28 -1.68 8.58
C ASN A 142 -2.82 -2.17 9.96
N THR A 143 -3.71 -2.17 10.95
CA THR A 143 -3.44 -2.75 12.28
C THR A 143 -3.31 -4.28 12.19
N VAL A 144 -4.14 -4.93 11.38
CA VAL A 144 -4.04 -6.38 11.10
C VAL A 144 -2.70 -6.74 10.47
N ASP A 145 -2.18 -5.93 9.53
CA ASP A 145 -0.83 -6.13 8.98
C ASP A 145 0.24 -6.14 10.08
N VAL A 146 0.21 -5.17 10.99
CA VAL A 146 1.15 -5.09 12.12
C VAL A 146 1.06 -6.34 13.00
N ALA A 147 -0.14 -6.74 13.40
CA ALA A 147 -0.37 -7.91 14.24
C ALA A 147 0.07 -9.21 13.54
N ALA A 148 -0.29 -9.39 12.27
CA ALA A 148 0.07 -10.56 11.48
C ALA A 148 1.59 -10.70 11.33
N LYS A 149 2.31 -9.59 11.14
CA LYS A 149 3.79 -9.60 11.09
C LYS A 149 4.41 -10.06 12.40
N GLN A 150 3.84 -9.65 13.53
CA GLN A 150 4.29 -10.09 14.84
C GLN A 150 4.06 -11.59 15.04
N ILE A 151 2.87 -12.09 14.70
CA ILE A 151 2.53 -13.52 14.77
C ILE A 151 3.48 -14.36 13.91
N ALA A 152 3.74 -13.91 12.67
CA ALA A 152 4.59 -14.64 11.73
C ALA A 152 6.10 -14.51 12.01
N GLY A 153 6.52 -13.62 12.92
CA GLY A 153 7.93 -13.28 13.09
C GLY A 153 8.55 -12.64 11.83
N ALA A 154 7.75 -11.92 11.05
CA ALA A 154 8.15 -11.37 9.77
C ALA A 154 9.21 -10.26 9.92
N SER A 155 10.03 -10.09 8.89
CA SER A 155 10.95 -8.95 8.80
C SER A 155 10.21 -7.62 8.91
N LYS A 156 10.84 -6.60 9.51
CA LYS A 156 10.30 -5.22 9.52
C LYS A 156 10.13 -4.61 8.13
N TYR A 157 10.80 -5.18 7.12
CA TYR A 157 10.69 -4.80 5.71
C TYR A 157 9.65 -5.63 4.95
N PHE A 158 8.93 -6.52 5.63
CA PHE A 158 7.82 -7.25 5.02
C PHE A 158 6.50 -6.50 5.27
N SER A 159 5.59 -6.60 4.31
CA SER A 159 4.18 -6.22 4.42
C SER A 159 3.34 -7.28 3.72
N PHE A 160 2.16 -7.60 4.24
CA PHE A 160 1.19 -8.40 3.50
C PHE A 160 0.54 -7.57 2.39
N SER A 161 0.36 -8.12 1.19
CA SER A 161 -0.36 -7.44 0.11
C SER A 161 -1.84 -7.21 0.48
N PRO A 162 -2.58 -6.31 -0.18
CA PRO A 162 -4.01 -6.12 0.09
C PRO A 162 -4.83 -7.42 -0.01
N ASP A 163 -4.51 -8.29 -0.97
CA ASP A 163 -5.19 -9.58 -1.12
C ASP A 163 -4.80 -10.58 -0.02
N GLU A 164 -3.52 -10.63 0.36
CA GLU A 164 -3.06 -11.42 1.51
C GLU A 164 -3.74 -10.95 2.81
N LEU A 165 -3.81 -9.63 3.04
CA LEU A 165 -4.53 -9.04 4.17
C LEU A 165 -6.01 -9.39 4.15
N GLY A 166 -6.65 -9.39 2.98
CA GLY A 166 -8.04 -9.79 2.84
C GLY A 166 -8.29 -11.25 3.27
N ARG A 167 -7.32 -12.14 3.02
CA ARG A 167 -7.42 -13.56 3.43
C ARG A 167 -7.26 -13.75 4.94
N ILE A 168 -6.34 -13.01 5.56
CA ILE A 168 -6.04 -13.15 6.99
C ILE A 168 -6.88 -12.21 7.87
N PHE A 169 -7.75 -11.39 7.29
CA PHE A 169 -8.61 -10.50 8.06
C PHE A 169 -9.78 -11.28 8.67
N ALA A 170 -9.95 -11.16 9.98
CA ALA A 170 -11.10 -11.71 10.69
C ALA A 170 -11.72 -10.66 11.62
N LEU A 171 -12.99 -10.86 11.96
CA LEU A 171 -13.65 -10.19 13.07
C LEU A 171 -13.78 -11.20 14.22
N ASP A 172 -13.52 -10.76 15.46
CA ASP A 172 -13.88 -11.56 16.64
C ASP A 172 -15.39 -11.54 16.91
N LYS A 173 -15.78 -12.21 18.00
CA LYS A 173 -17.18 -12.32 18.42
C LYS A 173 -17.84 -10.97 18.69
N ASP A 174 -17.05 -9.95 19.02
CA ASP A 174 -17.50 -8.60 19.34
C ASP A 174 -17.39 -7.68 18.12
N GLY A 175 -17.05 -8.23 16.94
CA GLY A 175 -16.89 -7.48 15.70
C GLY A 175 -15.58 -6.70 15.62
N ILE A 176 -14.60 -7.00 16.48
CA ILE A 176 -13.31 -6.31 16.50
C ILE A 176 -12.37 -6.96 15.48
N PRO A 177 -11.73 -6.14 14.60
CA PRO A 177 -10.74 -6.63 13.65
C PRO A 177 -9.55 -7.31 14.30
N ARG A 178 -9.18 -8.49 13.78
CA ARG A 178 -7.98 -9.24 14.16
C ARG A 178 -7.36 -9.94 12.96
N ALA A 179 -6.13 -10.40 13.12
CA ALA A 179 -5.53 -11.37 12.19
C ALA A 179 -6.04 -12.78 12.51
N ASP A 180 -6.44 -13.52 11.49
CA ASP A 180 -6.79 -14.93 11.59
C ASP A 180 -5.51 -15.75 11.82
N HIS A 181 -5.35 -16.22 13.05
CA HIS A 181 -4.13 -16.88 13.51
C HIS A 181 -3.79 -18.15 12.71
N ASP A 182 -4.81 -18.85 12.20
CA ASP A 182 -4.62 -20.10 11.45
C ASP A 182 -4.19 -19.83 10.00
N LEU A 183 -4.53 -18.64 9.47
CA LEU A 183 -4.22 -18.25 8.10
C LEU A 183 -2.96 -17.40 7.98
N VAL A 184 -2.51 -16.74 9.06
CA VAL A 184 -1.33 -15.86 9.04
C VAL A 184 -0.07 -16.60 8.59
N LEU A 185 0.29 -17.70 9.27
CA LEU A 185 1.55 -18.39 8.99
C LEU A 185 1.59 -18.99 7.57
N PRO A 186 0.56 -19.72 7.09
CA PRO A 186 0.53 -20.20 5.70
C PRO A 186 0.61 -19.08 4.67
N THR A 187 -0.12 -17.97 4.89
CA THR A 187 -0.08 -16.81 3.99
C THR A 187 1.29 -16.16 3.97
N PHE A 188 1.93 -16.02 5.14
CA PHE A 188 3.29 -15.49 5.24
C PHE A 188 4.28 -16.36 4.49
N LEU A 189 4.29 -17.67 4.73
CA LEU A 189 5.25 -18.59 4.10
C LEU A 189 5.12 -18.56 2.57
N ALA A 190 3.89 -18.54 2.05
CA ALA A 190 3.64 -18.45 0.60
C ALA A 190 4.17 -17.14 -0.01
N ALA A 191 4.16 -16.04 0.75
CA ALA A 191 4.63 -14.73 0.31
C ALA A 191 6.14 -14.48 0.58
N ASN A 192 6.70 -15.18 1.55
CA ASN A 192 8.02 -14.88 2.09
C ASN A 192 9.14 -15.24 1.11
N ASP A 193 8.98 -16.30 0.31
CA ASP A 193 9.98 -16.68 -0.70
C ASP A 193 10.14 -15.59 -1.76
N GLU A 194 9.03 -15.09 -2.30
CA GLU A 194 9.02 -13.96 -3.24
C GLU A 194 9.66 -12.71 -2.61
N PHE A 195 9.30 -12.40 -1.36
CA PHE A 195 9.88 -11.27 -0.62
C PHE A 195 11.39 -11.39 -0.46
N LEU A 196 11.89 -12.55 -0.06
CA LEU A 196 13.32 -12.80 0.13
C LEU A 196 14.08 -12.72 -1.20
N GLU A 197 13.51 -13.27 -2.27
CA GLU A 197 14.08 -13.19 -3.60
C GLU A 197 14.17 -11.74 -4.08
N LEU A 198 13.10 -10.97 -3.94
CA LEU A 198 13.06 -9.55 -4.33
C LEU A 198 14.08 -8.72 -3.55
N CYS A 199 14.21 -8.96 -2.23
CA CYS A 199 15.25 -8.37 -1.41
C CYS A 199 16.66 -8.72 -1.89
N ALA A 200 16.89 -9.98 -2.29
CA ALA A 200 18.17 -10.44 -2.78
C ALA A 200 18.52 -9.82 -4.15
N ILE A 201 17.55 -9.76 -5.07
CA ILE A 201 17.69 -9.10 -6.37
C ILE A 201 18.02 -7.62 -6.18
N GLY A 202 17.28 -6.91 -5.32
CA GLY A 202 17.52 -5.49 -5.04
C GLY A 202 18.93 -5.23 -4.51
N LYS A 203 19.39 -6.02 -3.53
CA LYS A 203 20.76 -5.92 -3.00
C LYS A 203 21.83 -6.15 -4.08
N ARG A 204 21.64 -7.14 -4.95
CA ARG A 204 22.58 -7.43 -6.06
C ARG A 204 22.64 -6.29 -7.08
N LEU A 205 21.48 -5.78 -7.51
CA LEU A 205 21.40 -4.68 -8.47
C LEU A 205 22.03 -3.41 -7.91
N ILE A 206 21.72 -3.07 -6.65
CA ILE A 206 22.35 -1.94 -5.97
C ILE A 206 23.86 -2.13 -5.93
N SER A 207 24.36 -3.29 -5.48
CA SER A 207 25.80 -3.54 -5.37
C SER A 207 26.54 -3.40 -6.71
N ARG A 208 26.00 -4.03 -7.77
CA ARG A 208 26.54 -3.92 -9.13
C ARG A 208 26.57 -2.48 -9.63
N ARG A 209 25.54 -1.68 -9.32
CA ARG A 209 25.51 -0.26 -9.73
C ARG A 209 26.63 0.54 -9.06
N PHE A 210 26.91 0.27 -7.78
CA PHE A 210 28.01 0.92 -7.07
C PHE A 210 29.39 0.48 -7.57
N GLU A 211 29.55 -0.78 -7.96
CA GLU A 211 30.78 -1.30 -8.59
C GLU A 211 31.03 -0.59 -9.93
N PHE A 212 30.00 -0.54 -10.79
CA PHE A 212 30.07 0.15 -12.07
C PHE A 212 30.42 1.64 -11.91
N TYR A 213 29.79 2.32 -10.96
CA TYR A 213 30.06 3.74 -10.67
C TYR A 213 31.52 3.98 -10.25
N ARG A 214 32.09 3.09 -9.42
CA ARG A 214 33.50 3.17 -9.00
C ARG A 214 34.47 2.94 -10.16
N ALA A 215 34.23 1.90 -10.97
CA ALA A 215 35.06 1.62 -12.15
C ALA A 215 35.05 2.78 -13.17
N GLN A 216 33.91 3.45 -13.37
CA GLN A 216 33.86 4.63 -14.24
C GLN A 216 34.70 5.80 -13.74
N LYS A 217 34.76 6.02 -12.42
CA LYS A 217 35.64 7.03 -11.83
C LYS A 217 37.12 6.69 -12.03
N GLU A 218 37.52 5.43 -11.91
CA GLU A 218 38.92 5.02 -12.13
C GLU A 218 39.38 5.20 -13.58
N ILE A 219 38.45 5.15 -14.54
CA ILE A 219 38.77 5.33 -15.97
C ILE A 219 38.83 6.81 -16.38
N HIS A 220 38.06 7.69 -15.72
CA HIS A 220 37.87 9.09 -16.15
C HIS A 220 38.35 10.14 -15.12
N GLY A 221 38.85 9.72 -13.96
CA GLY A 221 39.44 10.58 -12.93
C GLY A 221 40.95 10.52 -12.97
#